data_AF-A0A0E3WVC2-F1
#
_entry.id   AF-A0A0E3WVC2-F1
#
_cell.length_a   1.000
_cell.length_b   1.000
_cell.length_c   1.000
_cell.angle_alpha   90.00
_cell.angle_beta   90.00
_cell.angle_gamma   90.00
#
_symmetry.space_group_name_H-M   'P 1'
#
loop_
_entity.id
_entity.type
_entity.pdbx_description
1 polymer ?
#
loop_
_entity_poly.entity_id
_entity_poly.type
_entity_poly.pdbx_seq_one_letter_code
_entity_poly.pdbx_strand_id
1 'polypeptide(L)'
;MKTRRVEQKGDQKRDRKGDQKGNQKEDQKGNQKGDQKGNQKGDQKGNQKGDQKGNQKRDQKGDQKKIYKTRKIWGINEDHKANSEHKIRIIRLSQEGNKFNRLVRLLCVIAGLCCLLSMPALAQAPEKNGYIADKPLETYIHDSINGGLYYSVGSSYYSGKVYPGDVYSTTHNIDLPEGSTVKFARLYNYWTWSAEGVTGRYPEMKVRFNGKELTPEKEYSDRKGWGIYDYPTGTWAYNITDLVNGSGTCSTEIENTGPDASFVCIDGVGLLIVYTDPKGKDIEYWINEGAEELNSQVDENGNPLYYASSNETICEMLKPTLQLPVRSATLWTIAQSGNWNDNALLINDQKFPGITDGEPYPDLDTDMRDITSYLKSGENSILFQAIGDYVVPSGAFLVIEKDPQAEEAAQASEESSGKSDETGETQETSGNEASKAPGFGFDYALAFLTAGKLVAGHRQKKG
;
A
#
# COMPACT_ATOMS: atom_id res chain seq x y z
N MET A 1 47.63 33.57 41.03
CA MET A 1 47.18 33.97 39.67
C MET A 1 46.03 33.07 39.25
N LYS A 2 44.82 33.42 39.68
CA LYS A 2 43.56 32.95 39.08
C LYS A 2 43.26 33.84 37.87
N THR A 3 42.36 33.37 36.99
CA THR A 3 41.76 34.07 35.83
C THR A 3 42.69 34.39 34.66
N ARG A 4 42.79 33.44 33.72
CA ARG A 4 42.89 33.63 32.24
C ARG A 4 43.11 32.26 31.56
N ARG A 5 42.13 31.35 31.63
CA ARG A 5 42.14 30.12 30.80
C ARG A 5 40.78 29.45 30.61
N VAL A 6 39.69 30.23 30.62
CA VAL A 6 38.33 29.70 30.36
C VAL A 6 37.64 30.39 29.17
N GLU A 7 38.11 31.54 28.68
CA GLU A 7 37.41 32.29 27.61
C GLU A 7 37.92 32.06 26.18
N GLN A 8 38.83 31.11 25.91
CA GLN A 8 39.27 30.82 24.53
C GLN A 8 38.93 29.41 24.02
N LYS A 9 38.17 28.62 24.77
CA LYS A 9 37.62 27.34 24.30
C LYS A 9 36.09 27.29 24.25
N GLY A 10 35.42 28.39 24.61
CA GLY A 10 33.96 28.53 24.58
C GLY A 10 33.39 28.95 23.23
N ASP A 11 34.13 29.76 22.46
CA ASP A 11 33.55 30.45 21.29
C ASP A 11 33.76 29.68 19.97
N GLN A 12 34.91 29.01 19.76
CA GLN A 12 35.10 28.22 18.53
C GLN A 12 34.24 26.94 18.42
N LYS A 13 33.58 26.52 19.51
CA LYS A 13 32.71 25.33 19.53
C LYS A 13 31.21 25.66 19.44
N ARG A 14 30.84 26.94 19.56
CA ARG A 14 29.45 27.41 19.37
C ARG A 14 29.19 27.86 17.94
N ASP A 15 30.18 28.43 17.25
CA ASP A 15 29.97 28.92 15.89
C ASP A 15 29.91 27.79 14.84
N ARG A 16 30.65 26.69 15.02
CA ARG A 16 30.59 25.53 14.10
C ARG A 16 29.32 24.67 14.24
N LYS A 17 28.58 24.76 15.34
CA LYS A 17 27.33 24.01 15.56
C LYS A 17 26.06 24.83 15.24
N GLY A 18 26.17 26.15 15.14
CA GLY A 18 25.09 27.04 14.68
C GLY A 18 24.90 26.98 13.17
N ASP A 19 25.99 27.04 12.41
CA ASP A 19 25.91 27.21 10.94
C ASP A 19 25.57 25.92 10.18
N GLN A 20 25.91 24.73 10.70
CA GLN A 20 25.51 23.45 10.09
C GLN A 20 24.05 23.06 10.37
N LYS A 21 23.48 23.52 11.50
CA LYS A 21 22.07 23.24 11.85
C LYS A 21 21.10 24.28 11.29
N GLY A 22 21.57 25.49 10.98
CA GLY A 22 20.80 26.54 10.29
C GLY A 22 20.57 26.22 8.81
N ASN A 23 21.63 25.89 8.07
CA ASN A 23 21.53 25.68 6.62
C ASN A 23 20.76 24.41 6.23
N GLN A 24 20.87 23.30 6.98
CA GLN A 24 20.09 22.09 6.66
C GLN A 24 18.58 22.24 6.94
N LYS A 25 18.18 23.07 7.91
CA LYS A 25 16.76 23.30 8.24
C LYS A 25 16.10 24.35 7.34
N GLU A 26 16.85 25.32 6.84
CA GLU A 26 16.32 26.32 5.88
C GLU A 26 16.29 25.80 4.44
N ASP A 27 17.25 24.96 4.03
CA ASP A 27 17.27 24.41 2.66
C ASP A 27 16.20 23.31 2.45
N GLN A 28 15.90 22.49 3.48
CA GLN A 28 14.86 21.44 3.38
C GLN A 28 13.43 21.97 3.49
N LYS A 29 13.17 22.96 4.37
CA LYS A 29 11.86 23.63 4.43
C LYS A 29 11.66 24.62 3.28
N GLY A 30 12.73 25.22 2.77
CA GLY A 30 12.73 26.14 1.63
C GLY A 30 12.39 25.45 0.31
N ASN A 31 12.98 24.28 0.03
CA ASN A 31 12.73 23.55 -1.22
C ASN A 31 11.35 22.88 -1.26
N GLN A 32 10.87 22.27 -0.16
CA GLN A 32 9.54 21.65 -0.16
C GLN A 32 8.39 22.68 -0.21
N LYS A 33 8.48 23.81 0.51
CA LYS A 33 7.46 24.88 0.42
C LYS A 33 7.62 25.74 -0.83
N GLY A 34 8.84 25.93 -1.34
CA GLY A 34 9.14 26.74 -2.52
C GLY A 34 8.68 26.08 -3.83
N ASP A 35 8.92 24.79 -3.99
CA ASP A 35 8.62 24.07 -5.24
C ASP A 35 7.13 23.73 -5.35
N GLN A 36 6.44 23.48 -4.23
CA GLN A 36 4.99 23.22 -4.23
C GLN A 36 4.15 24.50 -4.40
N LYS A 37 4.51 25.62 -3.75
CA LYS A 37 3.79 26.91 -3.96
C LYS A 37 4.21 27.65 -5.24
N GLY A 38 5.44 27.46 -5.72
CA GLY A 38 5.95 28.06 -6.95
C GLY A 38 5.29 27.51 -8.21
N ASN A 39 5.15 26.18 -8.31
CA ASN A 39 4.60 25.53 -9.50
C ASN A 39 3.07 25.69 -9.60
N GLN A 40 2.33 25.69 -8.50
CA GLN A 40 0.87 25.95 -8.53
C GLN A 40 0.51 27.37 -9.00
N LYS A 41 1.33 28.40 -8.71
CA LYS A 41 1.07 29.80 -9.13
C LYS A 41 1.66 30.16 -10.50
N GLY A 42 2.73 29.48 -10.93
CA GLY A 42 3.36 29.68 -12.25
C GLY A 42 2.52 29.13 -13.40
N ASP A 43 1.96 27.94 -13.23
CA ASP A 43 1.35 27.19 -14.34
C ASP A 43 -0.06 27.70 -14.71
N GLN A 44 -0.80 28.25 -13.74
CA GLN A 44 -2.11 28.88 -14.02
C GLN A 44 -1.99 30.26 -14.69
N LYS A 45 -0.90 31.02 -14.46
CA LYS A 45 -0.72 32.37 -15.05
C LYS A 45 0.11 32.40 -16.33
N GLY A 46 1.01 31.43 -16.53
CA GLY A 46 1.87 31.33 -17.72
C GLY A 46 1.14 30.85 -18.97
N ASN A 47 0.31 29.80 -18.82
CA ASN A 47 -0.30 29.11 -19.97
C ASN A 47 -1.49 29.87 -20.61
N GLN A 48 -2.08 30.86 -19.92
CA GLN A 48 -3.10 31.72 -20.54
C GLN A 48 -2.51 32.95 -21.27
N LYS A 49 -1.27 33.37 -21.00
CA LYS A 49 -0.67 34.59 -21.59
C LYS A 49 0.40 34.33 -22.66
N GLY A 50 1.07 33.18 -22.64
CA GLY A 50 2.13 32.82 -23.61
C GLY A 50 1.59 32.46 -25.00
N ASP A 51 0.56 31.62 -25.05
CA ASP A 51 0.14 30.97 -26.30
C ASP A 51 -0.72 31.86 -27.21
N GLN A 52 -1.40 32.87 -26.65
CA GLN A 52 -2.15 33.84 -27.46
C GLN A 52 -1.28 34.92 -28.11
N LYS A 53 -0.10 35.25 -27.55
CA LYS A 53 0.78 36.32 -28.08
C LYS A 53 1.89 35.82 -29.02
N GLY A 54 2.31 34.55 -28.91
CA GLY A 54 3.38 33.97 -29.72
C GLY A 54 2.98 33.67 -31.17
N ASN A 55 1.78 33.12 -31.38
CA ASN A 55 1.36 32.64 -32.70
C ASN A 55 0.86 33.73 -33.65
N GLN A 56 0.35 34.86 -33.17
CA GLN A 56 -0.07 35.95 -34.07
C GLN A 56 1.11 36.74 -34.68
N LYS A 57 2.30 36.72 -34.06
CA LYS A 57 3.44 37.56 -34.49
C LYS A 57 4.41 36.88 -35.48
N ARG A 58 4.43 35.55 -35.57
CA ARG A 58 5.32 34.81 -36.50
C ARG A 58 4.73 34.70 -37.91
N ASP A 59 3.42 34.56 -38.05
CA ASP A 59 2.78 34.32 -39.36
C ASP A 59 2.65 35.61 -40.19
N GLN A 60 2.43 36.76 -39.57
CA GLN A 60 2.31 38.04 -40.30
C GLN A 60 3.64 38.55 -40.88
N LYS A 61 4.79 38.18 -40.30
CA LYS A 61 6.12 38.63 -40.78
C LYS A 61 6.68 37.75 -41.91
N GLY A 62 6.25 36.49 -42.02
CA GLY A 62 6.69 35.57 -43.07
C GLY A 62 6.10 35.90 -44.45
N ASP A 63 4.83 36.30 -44.49
CA ASP A 63 4.11 36.52 -45.75
C ASP A 63 4.40 37.89 -46.39
N GLN A 64 4.63 38.95 -45.59
CA GLN A 64 5.00 40.26 -46.14
C GLN A 64 6.38 40.27 -46.81
N LYS A 65 7.32 39.41 -46.36
CA LYS A 65 8.69 39.34 -46.91
C LYS A 65 8.77 38.62 -48.25
N LYS A 66 7.82 37.73 -48.57
CA LYS A 66 7.72 37.06 -49.88
C LYS A 66 7.09 37.95 -50.96
N ILE A 67 6.14 38.81 -50.60
CA ILE A 67 5.43 39.68 -51.55
C ILE A 67 6.33 40.83 -52.07
N TYR A 68 7.25 41.34 -51.26
CA TYR A 68 8.16 42.42 -51.66
C TYR A 68 9.31 41.99 -52.59
N LYS A 69 9.68 40.70 -52.61
CA LYS A 69 10.76 40.18 -53.48
C LYS A 69 10.30 39.87 -54.91
N THR A 70 9.01 39.66 -55.14
CA THR A 70 8.48 39.31 -56.47
C THR A 70 8.12 40.53 -57.33
N ARG A 71 8.00 41.73 -56.73
CA ARG A 71 7.65 42.97 -57.46
C ARG A 71 8.83 43.70 -58.12
N LYS A 72 10.07 43.23 -58.00
CA LYS A 72 11.25 43.90 -58.56
C LYS A 72 11.89 43.21 -59.77
N ILE A 73 11.30 42.11 -60.27
CA ILE A 73 11.96 41.25 -61.30
C ILE A 73 11.21 41.22 -62.65
N TRP A 74 9.99 41.75 -62.77
CA TRP A 74 9.30 41.80 -64.07
C TRP A 74 8.69 43.19 -64.29
N GLY A 75 9.48 44.08 -64.90
CA GLY A 75 8.94 45.27 -65.55
C GLY A 75 8.38 44.85 -66.90
N ILE A 76 7.07 45.01 -67.12
CA ILE A 76 6.45 44.87 -68.44
C ILE A 76 5.38 45.95 -68.62
N ASN A 77 5.51 46.62 -69.76
CA ASN A 77 4.66 47.61 -70.39
C ASN A 77 3.18 47.20 -70.51
N GLU A 78 2.34 48.22 -70.61
CA GLU A 78 0.95 48.14 -71.01
C GLU A 78 0.83 47.51 -72.41
N ASP A 79 0.31 46.28 -72.46
CA ASP A 79 -0.53 45.76 -73.55
C ASP A 79 -0.82 44.29 -73.25
N HIS A 80 -1.91 44.00 -72.52
CA HIS A 80 -2.67 42.73 -72.51
C HIS A 80 -3.72 42.75 -71.39
N LYS A 81 -4.77 43.57 -71.54
CA LYS A 81 -5.81 43.77 -70.50
C LYS A 81 -6.97 42.76 -70.53
N ALA A 82 -6.95 41.74 -71.40
CA ALA A 82 -8.08 40.81 -71.55
C ALA A 82 -7.86 39.39 -70.96
N ASN A 83 -6.62 39.01 -70.59
CA ASN A 83 -6.31 37.65 -70.12
C ASN A 83 -6.00 37.56 -68.61
N SER A 84 -6.07 38.70 -67.89
CA SER A 84 -5.84 38.79 -66.44
C SER A 84 -7.13 38.65 -65.62
N GLU A 85 -8.28 39.10 -66.14
CA GLU A 85 -9.55 39.06 -65.41
C GLU A 85 -10.11 37.64 -65.24
N HIS A 86 -9.91 36.75 -66.23
CA HIS A 86 -10.34 35.35 -66.13
C HIS A 86 -9.51 34.58 -65.08
N LYS A 87 -8.20 34.84 -65.01
CA LYS A 87 -7.32 34.25 -63.99
C LYS A 87 -7.61 34.79 -62.59
N ILE A 88 -7.97 36.06 -62.44
CA ILE A 88 -8.36 36.65 -61.14
C ILE A 88 -9.69 36.07 -60.64
N ARG A 89 -10.65 35.78 -61.53
CA ARG A 89 -11.95 35.16 -61.16
C ARG A 89 -11.79 33.72 -60.66
N ILE A 90 -10.90 32.92 -61.27
CA ILE A 90 -10.60 31.54 -60.86
C ILE A 90 -9.88 31.50 -59.50
N ILE A 91 -8.95 32.43 -59.24
CA ILE A 91 -8.25 32.52 -57.94
C ILE A 91 -9.23 32.93 -56.81
N ARG A 92 -10.19 33.82 -57.10
CA ARG A 92 -11.18 34.27 -56.10
C ARG A 92 -12.17 33.15 -55.73
N LEU A 93 -12.63 32.35 -56.71
CA LEU A 93 -13.46 31.16 -56.47
C LEU A 93 -12.70 30.03 -55.72
N SER A 94 -11.41 29.86 -55.99
CA SER A 94 -10.55 28.92 -55.25
C SER A 94 -10.33 29.35 -53.79
N GLN A 95 -10.20 30.65 -53.51
CA GLN A 95 -10.08 31.17 -52.15
C GLN A 95 -11.39 31.03 -51.33
N GLU A 96 -12.56 31.14 -51.97
CA GLU A 96 -13.86 30.93 -51.31
C GLU A 96 -14.13 29.44 -51.02
N GLY A 97 -13.80 28.54 -51.94
CA GLY A 97 -13.87 27.09 -51.71
C GLY A 97 -12.92 26.62 -50.59
N ASN A 98 -11.72 27.22 -50.49
CA ASN A 98 -10.78 26.93 -49.41
C ASN A 98 -11.26 27.45 -48.03
N LYS A 99 -12.00 28.56 -47.99
CA LYS A 99 -12.61 29.06 -46.75
C LYS A 99 -13.78 28.18 -46.31
N PHE A 100 -14.60 27.71 -47.25
CA PHE A 100 -15.69 26.79 -46.96
C PHE A 100 -15.19 25.43 -46.42
N ASN A 101 -14.16 24.86 -47.06
CA ASN A 101 -13.52 23.63 -46.56
C ASN A 101 -12.83 23.80 -45.20
N ARG A 102 -12.27 24.97 -44.90
CA ARG A 102 -11.73 25.26 -43.57
C ARG A 102 -12.82 25.40 -42.50
N LEU A 103 -13.97 25.99 -42.85
CA LEU A 103 -15.10 26.12 -41.94
C LEU A 103 -15.75 24.76 -41.64
N VAL A 104 -15.92 23.90 -42.66
CA VAL A 104 -16.44 22.54 -42.49
C VAL A 104 -15.50 21.68 -41.64
N ARG A 105 -14.17 21.75 -41.87
CA ARG A 105 -13.20 21.05 -41.03
C ARG A 105 -13.20 21.56 -39.58
N LEU A 106 -13.35 22.86 -39.37
CA LEU A 106 -13.46 23.43 -38.02
C LEU A 106 -14.74 22.95 -37.32
N LEU A 107 -15.87 22.91 -38.02
CA LEU A 107 -17.13 22.39 -37.49
C LEU A 107 -17.08 20.88 -37.19
N CYS A 108 -16.41 20.08 -38.02
CA CYS A 108 -16.18 18.65 -37.74
C CYS A 108 -15.26 18.43 -36.53
N VAL A 109 -14.23 19.26 -36.35
CA VAL A 109 -13.34 19.19 -35.17
C VAL A 109 -14.08 19.61 -33.90
N ILE A 110 -14.93 20.66 -33.96
CA ILE A 110 -15.76 21.09 -32.84
C ILE A 110 -16.80 20.03 -32.50
N ALA A 111 -17.47 19.42 -33.49
CA ALA A 111 -18.40 18.31 -33.26
C ALA A 111 -17.70 17.08 -32.66
N GLY A 112 -16.49 16.75 -33.12
CA GLY A 112 -15.66 15.70 -32.52
C GLY A 112 -15.22 16.01 -31.09
N LEU A 113 -14.86 17.27 -30.79
CA LEU A 113 -14.56 17.71 -29.42
C LEU A 113 -15.80 17.67 -28.52
N CYS A 114 -16.97 18.05 -29.02
CA CYS A 114 -18.21 17.99 -28.26
C CYS A 114 -18.65 16.53 -27.98
N CYS A 115 -18.36 15.59 -28.90
CA CYS A 115 -18.58 14.16 -28.66
C CYS A 115 -17.59 13.54 -27.67
N LEU A 116 -16.37 14.10 -27.54
CA LEU A 116 -15.40 13.72 -26.51
C LEU A 116 -15.73 14.31 -25.13
N LEU A 117 -16.42 15.45 -25.09
CA LEU A 117 -16.91 16.08 -23.85
C LEU A 117 -18.26 15.51 -23.36
N SER A 118 -18.91 14.65 -24.14
CA SER A 118 -20.15 13.97 -23.78
C SER A 118 -19.95 12.51 -23.36
N MET A 119 -18.71 12.03 -23.27
CA MET A 119 -18.47 10.81 -22.51
C MET A 119 -18.59 11.18 -21.04
N PRO A 120 -19.55 10.63 -20.28
CA PRO A 120 -19.38 10.63 -18.84
C PRO A 120 -18.05 9.95 -18.60
N ALA A 121 -17.05 10.70 -18.12
CA ALA A 121 -16.01 10.09 -17.33
C ALA A 121 -16.79 9.37 -16.23
N LEU A 122 -16.94 8.05 -16.37
CA LEU A 122 -17.17 7.19 -15.22
C LEU A 122 -15.90 7.35 -14.40
N ALA A 123 -15.82 8.43 -13.63
CA ALA A 123 -15.12 8.41 -12.37
C ALA A 123 -15.80 7.27 -11.62
N GLN A 124 -15.20 6.08 -11.70
CA GLN A 124 -15.45 5.07 -10.69
C GLN A 124 -15.25 5.82 -9.37
N ALA A 125 -16.31 5.88 -8.57
CA ALA A 125 -16.15 6.25 -7.17
C ALA A 125 -15.00 5.37 -6.64
N PRO A 126 -14.01 5.93 -5.95
CA PRO A 126 -12.95 5.09 -5.40
C PRO A 126 -13.61 4.01 -4.54
N GLU A 127 -13.18 2.78 -4.79
CA GLU A 127 -13.38 1.68 -3.87
C GLU A 127 -12.74 2.08 -2.51
N LYS A 128 -13.13 1.39 -1.44
CA LYS A 128 -12.75 1.75 -0.05
C LYS A 128 -11.21 1.96 0.06
N ASN A 129 -10.76 2.71 1.06
CA ASN A 129 -9.34 3.05 1.35
C ASN A 129 -8.69 4.23 0.60
N GLY A 130 -9.43 4.92 -0.28
CA GLY A 130 -8.99 6.15 -0.96
C GLY A 130 -8.14 5.90 -2.20
N TYR A 131 -7.43 4.78 -2.23
CA TYR A 131 -6.71 4.23 -3.38
C TYR A 131 -7.45 3.00 -3.94
N ILE A 132 -6.98 2.41 -5.04
CA ILE A 132 -7.50 1.10 -5.51
C ILE A 132 -7.11 -0.06 -4.57
N ALA A 133 -6.44 0.26 -3.48
CA ALA A 133 -5.86 -0.61 -2.48
C ALA A 133 -6.92 -1.22 -1.58
N ASP A 134 -7.28 -2.47 -1.85
CA ASP A 134 -8.36 -3.21 -1.19
C ASP A 134 -7.93 -4.61 -0.72
N LYS A 135 -6.64 -4.78 -0.44
CA LYS A 135 -6.02 -6.07 -0.13
C LYS A 135 -5.74 -6.21 1.37
N PRO A 136 -6.66 -6.82 2.14
CA PRO A 136 -6.40 -7.10 3.56
C PRO A 136 -5.18 -8.00 3.74
N LEU A 137 -4.61 -7.99 4.94
CA LEU A 137 -3.47 -8.87 5.22
C LEU A 137 -3.90 -10.34 5.19
N GLU A 138 -3.09 -11.17 4.56
CA GLU A 138 -3.37 -12.59 4.40
C GLU A 138 -2.60 -13.41 5.43
N THR A 139 -3.26 -14.40 6.04
CA THR A 139 -2.57 -15.37 6.91
C THR A 139 -1.62 -16.24 6.09
N TYR A 140 -0.33 -16.09 6.35
CA TYR A 140 0.71 -16.95 5.80
C TYR A 140 0.82 -18.25 6.59
N ILE A 141 0.91 -18.16 7.92
CA ILE A 141 0.94 -19.34 8.80
C ILE A 141 0.15 -19.09 10.07
N HIS A 142 -0.50 -20.13 10.54
CA HIS A 142 -1.11 -20.25 11.86
C HIS A 142 -0.73 -21.63 12.42
N ASP A 143 -0.05 -21.65 13.56
CA ASP A 143 0.47 -22.88 14.16
C ASP A 143 0.70 -22.71 15.67
N SER A 144 1.07 -23.79 16.35
CA SER A 144 1.41 -23.81 17.78
C SER A 144 2.79 -24.41 18.03
N ILE A 145 3.48 -23.93 19.07
CA ILE A 145 4.77 -24.46 19.55
C ILE A 145 4.96 -24.26 21.04
N ASN A 146 5.87 -25.05 21.62
CA ASN A 146 6.54 -24.66 22.86
C ASN A 146 7.82 -23.86 22.53
N GLY A 147 7.79 -22.54 22.75
CA GLY A 147 8.86 -21.65 22.33
C GLY A 147 8.48 -20.17 22.32
N GLY A 148 8.88 -19.45 21.26
CA GLY A 148 8.71 -18.01 21.13
C GLY A 148 8.83 -17.48 19.71
N LEU A 149 8.61 -16.17 19.59
CA LEU A 149 8.75 -15.39 18.36
C LEU A 149 9.78 -14.27 18.60
N TYR A 150 10.63 -14.04 17.62
CA TYR A 150 11.57 -12.92 17.56
C TYR A 150 11.30 -12.13 16.27
N TYR A 151 11.19 -10.81 16.37
CA TYR A 151 11.10 -9.94 15.20
C TYR A 151 12.01 -8.72 15.39
N SER A 152 12.70 -8.32 14.32
CA SER A 152 13.50 -7.09 14.32
C SER A 152 13.64 -6.52 12.91
N VAL A 153 13.65 -5.18 12.82
CA VAL A 153 14.05 -4.46 11.59
C VAL A 153 15.57 -4.24 11.51
N GLY A 154 16.32 -4.67 12.53
CA GLY A 154 17.79 -4.58 12.54
C GLY A 154 18.29 -3.14 12.42
N SER A 155 19.33 -2.95 11.61
CA SER A 155 19.91 -1.63 11.29
C SER A 155 19.23 -0.96 10.09
N SER A 156 17.99 -1.34 9.76
CA SER A 156 17.31 -0.81 8.59
C SER A 156 17.07 0.70 8.71
N TYR A 157 17.05 1.33 7.54
CA TYR A 157 16.78 2.75 7.36
C TYR A 157 16.09 2.96 6.00
N TYR A 158 15.41 4.09 5.84
CA TYR A 158 14.85 4.47 4.55
C TYR A 158 15.95 4.77 3.53
N SER A 159 15.98 4.04 2.42
CA SER A 159 17.07 4.15 1.46
C SER A 159 17.04 5.44 0.63
N GLY A 160 15.88 6.08 0.50
CA GLY A 160 15.61 6.95 -0.66
C GLY A 160 15.70 6.15 -1.97
N LYS A 161 15.91 6.82 -3.10
CA LYS A 161 15.94 6.15 -4.40
C LYS A 161 17.18 5.27 -4.57
N VAL A 162 16.96 3.99 -4.80
CA VAL A 162 17.96 3.00 -5.23
C VAL A 162 17.85 2.87 -6.75
N TYR A 163 18.88 3.31 -7.50
CA TYR A 163 18.90 3.22 -8.97
C TYR A 163 19.47 1.87 -9.43
N PRO A 164 19.32 1.49 -10.71
CA PRO A 164 19.84 0.23 -11.23
C PRO A 164 21.35 0.08 -10.98
N GLY A 165 21.72 -1.03 -10.36
CA GLY A 165 23.09 -1.34 -9.95
C GLY A 165 23.49 -0.81 -8.55
N ASP A 166 22.68 0.06 -7.94
CA ASP A 166 22.87 0.44 -6.54
C ASP A 166 22.38 -0.68 -5.60
N VAL A 167 22.99 -0.75 -4.43
CA VAL A 167 22.71 -1.78 -3.42
C VAL A 167 22.34 -1.11 -2.09
N TYR A 168 21.18 -1.50 -1.54
CA TYR A 168 20.82 -1.25 -0.16
C TYR A 168 21.34 -2.38 0.73
N SER A 169 21.84 -2.06 1.92
CA SER A 169 22.37 -3.06 2.85
C SER A 169 21.94 -2.80 4.29
N THR A 170 21.63 -3.87 5.02
CA THR A 170 21.27 -3.82 6.43
C THR A 170 21.74 -5.07 7.16
N THR A 171 21.78 -5.01 8.49
CA THR A 171 22.21 -6.09 9.37
C THR A 171 21.17 -6.36 10.46
N HIS A 172 21.03 -7.63 10.83
CA HIS A 172 20.15 -8.08 11.91
C HIS A 172 21.00 -8.82 12.95
N ASN A 173 20.88 -8.42 14.21
CA ASN A 173 21.52 -9.09 15.33
C ASN A 173 20.50 -9.97 16.03
N ILE A 174 20.50 -11.25 15.69
CA ILE A 174 19.59 -12.26 16.21
C ILE A 174 20.04 -12.66 17.62
N ASP A 175 19.13 -12.57 18.57
CA ASP A 175 19.36 -12.95 19.98
C ASP A 175 18.23 -13.89 20.42
N LEU A 176 18.47 -15.20 20.28
CA LEU A 176 17.56 -16.25 20.72
C LEU A 176 18.01 -16.87 22.05
N PRO A 177 17.07 -17.39 22.88
CA PRO A 177 17.40 -18.10 24.11
C PRO A 177 18.37 -19.27 23.89
N GLU A 178 19.24 -19.53 24.86
CA GLU A 178 20.17 -20.65 24.82
C GLU A 178 19.44 -21.99 24.78
N GLY A 179 19.83 -22.86 23.83
CA GLY A 179 19.19 -24.17 23.63
C GLY A 179 17.91 -24.12 22.78
N SER A 180 17.51 -22.95 22.30
CA SER A 180 16.43 -22.82 21.32
C SER A 180 16.82 -23.42 19.97
N THR A 181 15.81 -23.82 19.20
CA THR A 181 15.95 -24.32 17.83
C THR A 181 15.03 -23.53 16.91
N VAL A 182 15.57 -23.01 15.81
CA VAL A 182 14.78 -22.31 14.80
C VAL A 182 13.81 -23.31 14.17
N LYS A 183 12.51 -23.04 14.29
CA LYS A 183 11.46 -23.79 13.59
C LYS A 183 11.23 -23.19 12.21
N PHE A 184 11.25 -21.86 12.13
CA PHE A 184 10.97 -21.11 10.93
C PHE A 184 11.63 -19.72 10.98
N ALA A 185 12.13 -19.24 9.84
CA ALA A 185 12.61 -17.87 9.70
C ALA A 185 12.17 -17.24 8.37
N ARG A 186 11.74 -15.98 8.44
CA ARG A 186 11.25 -15.21 7.31
C ARG A 186 11.90 -13.83 7.23
N LEU A 187 12.27 -13.44 6.01
CA LEU A 187 12.77 -12.11 5.70
C LEU A 187 11.70 -11.35 4.95
N TYR A 188 11.51 -10.08 5.29
CA TYR A 188 10.57 -9.18 4.62
C TYR A 188 11.34 -7.99 4.07
N ASN A 189 11.28 -7.77 2.76
CA ASN A 189 11.73 -6.54 2.12
C ASN A 189 10.52 -5.63 1.92
N TYR A 190 10.50 -4.51 2.65
CA TYR A 190 9.47 -3.47 2.59
C TYR A 190 9.93 -2.37 1.63
N TRP A 191 9.21 -2.18 0.54
CA TRP A 191 9.60 -1.28 -0.54
C TRP A 191 8.44 -0.41 -1.01
N THR A 192 8.77 0.77 -1.52
CA THR A 192 7.81 1.82 -1.88
C THR A 192 8.33 2.69 -3.02
N TRP A 193 7.50 3.59 -3.55
CA TRP A 193 7.86 4.59 -4.56
C TRP A 193 8.57 4.04 -5.80
N SER A 194 8.24 2.83 -6.25
CA SER A 194 8.91 2.22 -7.40
C SER A 194 8.42 2.80 -8.74
N ALA A 195 9.33 3.34 -9.55
CA ALA A 195 8.96 4.03 -10.78
C ALA A 195 10.08 4.05 -11.83
N GLU A 196 9.71 4.35 -13.07
CA GLU A 196 10.59 4.71 -14.17
C GLU A 196 10.24 6.11 -14.65
N GLY A 197 11.13 7.07 -14.39
CA GLY A 197 10.83 8.50 -14.58
C GLY A 197 9.65 8.95 -13.71
N VAL A 198 8.49 9.19 -14.32
CA VAL A 198 7.24 9.59 -13.64
C VAL A 198 6.13 8.54 -13.73
N THR A 199 6.47 7.34 -14.20
CA THR A 199 5.53 6.23 -14.40
C THR A 199 5.81 5.15 -13.37
N GLY A 200 4.82 4.81 -12.55
CA GLY A 200 4.96 3.74 -11.56
C GLY A 200 5.20 2.38 -12.22
N ARG A 201 6.10 1.61 -11.62
CA ARG A 201 6.53 0.30 -12.13
C ARG A 201 6.80 -0.62 -10.95
N TYR A 202 6.44 -1.89 -11.06
CA TYR A 202 6.89 -2.87 -10.07
C TYR A 202 8.41 -3.05 -10.14
N PRO A 203 9.09 -3.12 -8.99
CA PRO A 203 10.54 -3.16 -8.96
C PRO A 203 11.07 -4.50 -9.46
N GLU A 204 12.27 -4.47 -10.04
CA GLU A 204 13.06 -5.66 -10.32
C GLU A 204 14.24 -5.62 -9.36
N MET A 205 14.28 -6.51 -8.38
CA MET A 205 15.32 -6.51 -7.35
C MET A 205 15.92 -7.90 -7.18
N LYS A 206 17.20 -7.91 -6.83
CA LYS A 206 17.90 -9.11 -6.40
C LYS A 206 18.23 -8.99 -4.93
N VAL A 207 17.71 -9.91 -4.13
CA VAL A 207 17.92 -9.94 -2.68
C VAL A 207 18.89 -11.05 -2.32
N ARG A 208 19.88 -10.72 -1.48
CA ARG A 208 20.84 -11.67 -0.91
C ARG A 208 20.76 -11.64 0.60
N PHE A 209 20.78 -12.80 1.23
CA PHE A 209 20.89 -12.97 2.68
C PHE A 209 22.16 -13.75 2.99
N ASN A 210 23.05 -13.17 3.79
CA ASN A 210 24.40 -13.70 4.04
C ASN A 210 25.15 -14.11 2.74
N GLY A 211 24.99 -13.29 1.69
CA GLY A 211 25.57 -13.51 0.36
C GLY A 211 24.84 -14.54 -0.52
N LYS A 212 23.89 -15.32 0.01
CA LYS A 212 23.08 -16.25 -0.78
C LYS A 212 21.92 -15.50 -1.43
N GLU A 213 21.77 -15.65 -2.74
CA GLU A 213 20.63 -15.11 -3.47
C GLU A 213 19.33 -15.79 -3.05
N LEU A 214 18.28 -14.99 -2.91
CA LEU A 214 16.94 -15.45 -2.54
C LEU A 214 15.96 -15.26 -3.69
N THR A 215 14.93 -16.09 -3.70
CA THR A 215 13.73 -15.90 -4.53
C THR A 215 12.56 -15.63 -3.59
N PRO A 216 11.74 -14.59 -3.83
CA PRO A 216 10.55 -14.35 -3.02
C PRO A 216 9.66 -15.58 -3.02
N GLU A 217 9.20 -15.98 -1.84
CA GLU A 217 8.15 -17.00 -1.73
C GLU A 217 6.77 -16.37 -1.97
N LYS A 218 6.61 -15.10 -1.57
CA LYS A 218 5.39 -14.34 -1.81
C LYS A 218 5.69 -12.86 -2.01
N GLU A 219 4.93 -12.24 -2.91
CA GLU A 219 5.01 -10.82 -3.23
C GLU A 219 3.65 -10.18 -3.01
N TYR A 220 3.60 -9.22 -2.12
CA TYR A 220 2.44 -8.39 -1.85
C TYR A 220 2.69 -7.01 -2.43
N SER A 221 1.69 -6.44 -3.07
CA SER A 221 1.82 -5.10 -3.59
C SER A 221 0.48 -4.41 -3.72
N ASP A 222 0.54 -3.10 -3.57
CA ASP A 222 -0.57 -2.21 -3.81
C ASP A 222 -0.13 -0.95 -4.53
N ARG A 223 -1.12 -0.16 -4.94
CA ARG A 223 -0.88 1.13 -5.57
C ARG A 223 -2.10 2.05 -5.46
N LYS A 224 -1.85 3.34 -5.62
CA LYS A 224 -2.88 4.38 -5.78
C LYS A 224 -3.92 4.10 -6.88
N GLY A 225 -3.48 3.71 -8.07
CA GLY A 225 -4.30 3.31 -9.22
C GLY A 225 -4.82 4.44 -10.11
N TRP A 226 -4.49 5.70 -9.84
CA TRP A 226 -4.97 6.83 -10.65
C TRP A 226 -4.10 8.09 -10.56
N GLY A 227 -4.22 8.93 -11.58
CA GLY A 227 -3.56 10.24 -11.65
C GLY A 227 -2.03 10.15 -11.69
N ILE A 228 -1.38 11.24 -11.31
CA ILE A 228 0.08 11.28 -11.16
C ILE A 228 0.50 10.67 -9.81
N TYR A 229 1.76 10.22 -9.75
CA TYR A 229 2.33 9.52 -8.59
C TYR A 229 1.60 8.21 -8.24
N ASP A 230 1.05 7.54 -9.25
CA ASP A 230 0.56 6.17 -9.12
C ASP A 230 1.75 5.20 -9.15
N TYR A 231 2.51 5.17 -8.06
CA TYR A 231 3.69 4.32 -7.88
C TYR A 231 3.34 3.19 -6.91
N PRO A 232 3.65 1.94 -7.27
CA PRO A 232 3.38 0.83 -6.37
C PRO A 232 4.28 0.85 -5.12
N THR A 233 3.75 0.20 -4.10
CA THR A 233 4.42 -0.17 -2.85
C THR A 233 4.20 -1.66 -2.60
N GLY A 234 5.00 -2.29 -1.74
CA GLY A 234 4.84 -3.71 -1.47
C GLY A 234 5.75 -4.31 -0.41
N THR A 235 5.52 -5.60 -0.18
CA THR A 235 6.28 -6.46 0.73
C THR A 235 6.68 -7.71 -0.03
N TRP A 236 7.98 -7.96 -0.17
CA TRP A 236 8.50 -9.24 -0.68
C TRP A 236 8.93 -10.11 0.50
N ALA A 237 8.37 -11.30 0.60
CA ALA A 237 8.57 -12.21 1.72
C ALA A 237 9.33 -13.46 1.30
N TYR A 238 10.34 -13.84 2.08
CA TYR A 238 11.28 -14.92 1.76
C TYR A 238 11.37 -15.93 2.89
N ASN A 239 11.35 -17.21 2.56
CA ASN A 239 11.72 -18.26 3.49
C ASN A 239 13.26 -18.32 3.59
N ILE A 240 13.79 -18.08 4.79
CA ILE A 240 15.22 -18.12 5.09
C ILE A 240 15.54 -19.12 6.22
N THR A 241 14.64 -20.06 6.51
CA THR A 241 14.76 -21.02 7.62
C THR A 241 16.11 -21.75 7.58
N ASP A 242 16.50 -22.27 6.42
CA ASP A 242 17.77 -23.02 6.25
C ASP A 242 19.04 -22.15 6.33
N LEU A 243 18.88 -20.82 6.45
CA LEU A 243 19.98 -19.85 6.48
C LEU A 243 20.18 -19.24 7.87
N VAL A 244 19.27 -19.51 8.81
CA VAL A 244 19.32 -19.00 10.18
C VAL A 244 19.47 -20.18 11.15
N ASN A 245 20.68 -20.34 11.68
CA ASN A 245 21.02 -21.47 12.56
C ASN A 245 20.92 -21.14 14.06
N GLY A 246 20.50 -19.93 14.42
CA GLY A 246 20.42 -19.45 15.80
C GLY A 246 20.85 -18.00 15.94
N SER A 247 21.28 -17.63 17.15
CA SER A 247 21.79 -16.28 17.45
C SER A 247 23.04 -15.93 16.63
N GLY A 248 23.18 -14.65 16.29
CA GLY A 248 24.30 -14.15 15.51
C GLY A 248 23.93 -12.93 14.66
N THR A 249 24.92 -12.40 13.95
CA THR A 249 24.72 -11.28 13.02
C THR A 249 24.53 -11.80 11.60
N CYS A 250 23.45 -11.38 10.95
CA CYS A 250 23.19 -11.65 9.54
C CYS A 250 23.16 -10.33 8.74
N SER A 251 23.41 -10.41 7.43
CA SER A 251 23.30 -9.28 6.51
C SER A 251 22.31 -9.54 5.39
N THR A 252 21.62 -8.48 4.97
CA THR A 252 20.76 -8.47 3.78
C THR A 252 21.25 -7.40 2.82
N GLU A 253 21.31 -7.75 1.53
CA GLU A 253 21.63 -6.83 0.43
C GLU A 253 20.51 -6.87 -0.61
N ILE A 254 20.09 -5.71 -1.10
CA ILE A 254 19.03 -5.56 -2.10
C ILE A 254 19.60 -4.71 -3.23
N GLU A 255 19.82 -5.32 -4.39
CA GLU A 255 20.24 -4.67 -5.63
C GLU A 255 19.01 -4.34 -6.48
N ASN A 256 18.86 -3.10 -6.93
CA ASN A 256 17.88 -2.79 -7.98
C ASN A 256 18.46 -3.25 -9.34
N THR A 257 17.78 -4.17 -10.01
CA THR A 257 18.18 -4.72 -11.31
C THR A 257 17.27 -4.26 -12.46
N GLY A 258 16.41 -3.28 -12.19
CA GLY A 258 15.49 -2.71 -13.19
C GLY A 258 16.18 -1.95 -14.32
N PRO A 259 15.41 -1.52 -15.33
CA PRO A 259 15.96 -0.88 -16.52
C PRO A 259 16.34 0.59 -16.31
N ASP A 260 17.16 1.10 -17.23
CA ASP A 260 17.38 2.53 -17.53
C ASP A 260 17.41 3.46 -16.30
N ALA A 261 16.38 4.32 -16.17
CA ALA A 261 16.24 5.34 -15.14
C ALA A 261 15.17 4.96 -14.09
N SER A 262 14.93 3.66 -13.91
CA SER A 262 14.05 3.17 -12.86
C SER A 262 14.63 3.46 -11.47
N PHE A 263 13.80 3.44 -10.45
CA PHE A 263 14.23 3.47 -9.06
C PHE A 263 13.18 2.79 -8.18
N VAL A 264 13.62 2.32 -7.03
CA VAL A 264 12.78 1.83 -5.93
C VAL A 264 13.30 2.43 -4.63
N CYS A 265 12.42 2.67 -3.67
CA CYS A 265 12.80 3.02 -2.31
C CYS A 265 12.54 1.82 -1.40
N ILE A 266 13.43 1.58 -0.44
CA ILE A 266 13.33 0.54 0.57
C ILE A 266 13.03 1.21 1.90
N ASP A 267 11.87 0.90 2.49
CA ASP A 267 11.47 1.39 3.81
C ASP A 267 12.25 0.65 4.91
N GLY A 268 12.52 -0.63 4.70
CA GLY A 268 13.45 -1.40 5.53
C GLY A 268 13.33 -2.91 5.31
N VAL A 269 14.04 -3.68 6.14
CA VAL A 269 14.00 -5.14 6.10
C VAL A 269 13.65 -5.69 7.47
N GLY A 270 12.55 -6.44 7.56
CA GLY A 270 12.14 -7.17 8.76
C GLY A 270 12.68 -8.61 8.75
N LEU A 271 13.08 -9.11 9.90
CA LEU A 271 13.47 -10.50 10.10
C LEU A 271 12.65 -11.10 11.23
N LEU A 272 11.83 -12.09 10.89
CA LEU A 272 10.96 -12.85 11.79
C LEU A 272 11.55 -14.25 12.00
N ILE A 273 11.61 -14.69 13.25
CA ILE A 273 11.99 -16.06 13.61
C ILE A 273 10.96 -16.61 14.59
N VAL A 274 10.49 -17.82 14.31
CA VAL A 274 9.76 -18.66 15.26
C VAL A 274 10.70 -19.78 15.70
N TYR A 275 10.88 -19.95 17.00
CA TYR A 275 11.83 -20.90 17.57
C TYR A 275 11.17 -21.74 18.67
N THR A 276 11.51 -23.02 18.74
CA THR A 276 11.16 -23.87 19.88
C THR A 276 12.19 -23.71 20.99
N ASP A 277 11.75 -23.73 22.24
CA ASP A 277 12.62 -23.70 23.42
C ASP A 277 12.00 -24.65 24.46
N PRO A 278 12.72 -25.68 24.96
CA PRO A 278 12.20 -26.58 26.00
C PRO A 278 11.76 -25.91 27.30
N LYS A 279 12.21 -24.67 27.56
CA LYS A 279 11.80 -23.84 28.70
C LYS A 279 10.85 -22.71 28.28
N GLY A 280 10.43 -22.71 27.01
CA GLY A 280 9.58 -21.72 26.40
C GLY A 280 8.13 -21.84 26.81
N LYS A 281 7.32 -20.95 26.25
CA LYS A 281 5.88 -20.89 26.50
C LYS A 281 5.16 -21.76 25.49
N ASP A 282 4.06 -22.39 25.90
CA ASP A 282 3.14 -23.00 24.94
C ASP A 282 2.32 -21.89 24.26
N ILE A 283 2.64 -21.63 23.00
CA ILE A 283 2.07 -20.53 22.23
C ILE A 283 1.35 -21.03 20.99
N GLU A 284 0.29 -20.32 20.63
CA GLU A 284 -0.34 -20.35 19.32
C GLU A 284 -0.09 -19.00 18.65
N TYR A 285 0.22 -19.00 17.35
CA TYR A 285 0.58 -17.77 16.65
C TYR A 285 0.02 -17.68 15.24
N TRP A 286 -0.24 -16.45 14.80
CA TRP A 286 -0.64 -16.09 13.44
C TRP A 286 0.37 -15.10 12.87
N ILE A 287 0.80 -15.36 11.64
CA ILE A 287 1.63 -14.45 10.86
C ILE A 287 0.81 -14.02 9.65
N ASN A 288 0.32 -12.78 9.69
CA ASN A 288 -0.37 -12.16 8.58
C ASN A 288 0.56 -11.20 7.84
N GLU A 289 0.48 -11.22 6.52
CA GLU A 289 1.42 -10.56 5.62
C GLU A 289 0.65 -9.84 4.52
N GLY A 290 1.16 -8.69 4.10
CA GLY A 290 0.54 -7.92 3.04
C GLY A 290 1.26 -6.61 2.75
N ALA A 291 0.57 -5.76 2.01
CA ALA A 291 0.90 -4.35 1.84
C ALA A 291 -0.41 -3.70 1.38
N GLU A 292 -1.15 -3.08 2.28
CA GLU A 292 -2.41 -2.41 1.95
C GLU A 292 -2.23 -0.90 2.05
N GLU A 293 -2.39 -0.18 0.95
CA GLU A 293 -2.09 1.26 0.90
C GLU A 293 -3.32 2.08 1.33
N LEU A 294 -3.23 2.72 2.50
CA LEU A 294 -4.33 3.52 3.06
C LEU A 294 -4.01 5.01 2.93
N ASN A 295 -4.99 5.82 2.51
CA ASN A 295 -4.84 7.27 2.54
C ASN A 295 -6.12 8.00 2.98
N SER A 296 -6.08 8.62 4.16
CA SER A 296 -7.16 9.45 4.70
C SER A 296 -6.76 10.89 4.96
N GLN A 297 -5.71 11.37 4.29
CA GLN A 297 -5.25 12.74 4.43
C GLN A 297 -6.34 13.73 4.04
N VAL A 298 -6.42 14.83 4.78
CA VAL A 298 -7.40 15.90 4.60
C VAL A 298 -6.73 17.24 4.32
N ASP A 299 -7.45 18.15 3.67
CA ASP A 299 -7.03 19.54 3.51
C ASP A 299 -7.17 20.34 4.82
N GLU A 300 -6.78 21.62 4.80
CA GLU A 300 -6.87 22.53 5.96
C GLU A 300 -8.32 22.72 6.48
N ASN A 301 -9.33 22.38 5.69
CA ASN A 301 -10.75 22.48 6.05
C ASN A 301 -11.35 21.13 6.46
N GLY A 302 -10.55 20.05 6.50
CA GLY A 302 -11.00 18.70 6.84
C GLY A 302 -11.63 17.93 5.68
N ASN A 303 -11.50 18.39 4.43
CA ASN A 303 -12.00 17.63 3.27
C ASN A 303 -11.01 16.54 2.87
N PRO A 304 -11.46 15.31 2.58
CA PRO A 304 -10.60 14.24 2.06
C PRO A 304 -9.85 14.64 0.78
N LEU A 305 -8.52 14.50 0.78
CA LEU A 305 -7.68 14.75 -0.39
C LEU A 305 -7.74 13.61 -1.42
N TYR A 306 -8.01 12.40 -0.94
CA TYR A 306 -8.01 11.17 -1.74
C TYR A 306 -9.35 10.45 -1.65
N TYR A 307 -10.44 11.22 -1.55
CA TYR A 307 -11.82 10.75 -1.67
C TYR A 307 -12.30 9.70 -0.64
N ALA A 308 -11.49 9.38 0.38
CA ALA A 308 -11.88 8.53 1.48
C ALA A 308 -11.67 9.24 2.83
N SER A 309 -12.61 9.05 3.73
CA SER A 309 -12.49 9.48 5.12
C SER A 309 -11.68 8.47 5.95
N SER A 310 -11.27 8.86 7.16
CA SER A 310 -10.62 7.94 8.10
C SER A 310 -11.49 6.73 8.46
N ASN A 311 -12.82 6.83 8.41
CA ASN A 311 -13.72 5.71 8.68
C ASN A 311 -13.81 4.71 7.51
N GLU A 312 -13.33 5.08 6.33
CA GLU A 312 -13.35 4.27 5.12
C GLU A 312 -11.97 3.71 4.74
N THR A 313 -10.95 4.01 5.55
CA THR A 313 -9.53 3.67 5.33
C THR A 313 -9.07 2.72 6.42
N ILE A 314 -9.48 1.47 6.27
CA ILE A 314 -9.33 0.42 7.26
C ILE A 314 -8.74 -0.80 6.59
N CYS A 315 -7.59 -1.26 7.08
CA CYS A 315 -7.00 -2.53 6.73
C CYS A 315 -7.48 -3.60 7.72
N GLU A 316 -7.98 -4.71 7.20
CA GLU A 316 -8.23 -5.89 8.01
C GLU A 316 -6.94 -6.68 8.20
N MET A 317 -6.41 -6.67 9.42
CA MET A 317 -5.12 -7.28 9.70
C MET A 317 -5.24 -8.75 10.09
N LEU A 318 -6.14 -9.09 11.02
CA LEU A 318 -6.41 -10.48 11.41
C LEU A 318 -7.87 -10.71 11.80
N LYS A 319 -8.32 -11.96 11.64
CA LYS A 319 -9.59 -12.48 12.18
C LYS A 319 -9.39 -13.82 12.91
N PRO A 320 -8.69 -13.84 14.05
CA PRO A 320 -8.41 -15.10 14.74
C PRO A 320 -9.66 -15.61 15.46
N THR A 321 -9.88 -16.92 15.43
CA THR A 321 -10.88 -17.60 16.26
C THR A 321 -10.17 -18.19 17.47
N LEU A 322 -10.54 -17.77 18.68
CA LEU A 322 -9.82 -18.10 19.91
C LEU A 322 -10.71 -18.83 20.91
N GLN A 323 -10.08 -19.67 21.73
CA GLN A 323 -10.69 -20.23 22.93
C GLN A 323 -10.08 -19.54 24.16
N LEU A 324 -10.92 -18.94 25.00
CA LEU A 324 -10.50 -18.33 26.28
C LEU A 324 -10.81 -19.25 27.47
N PRO A 325 -10.13 -19.07 28.62
CA PRO A 325 -9.08 -18.08 28.89
C PRO A 325 -7.74 -18.40 28.23
N VAL A 326 -6.96 -17.34 27.96
CA VAL A 326 -5.55 -17.39 27.56
C VAL A 326 -4.74 -16.64 28.60
N ARG A 327 -3.46 -16.98 28.76
CA ARG A 327 -2.60 -16.30 29.74
C ARG A 327 -2.20 -14.90 29.29
N SER A 328 -1.84 -14.77 28.01
CA SER A 328 -1.49 -13.49 27.41
C SER A 328 -1.67 -13.51 25.90
N ALA A 329 -1.88 -12.34 25.32
CA ALA A 329 -1.89 -12.12 23.88
C ALA A 329 -1.04 -10.90 23.53
N THR A 330 -0.04 -11.08 22.66
CA THR A 330 0.81 -10.00 22.16
C THR A 330 0.60 -9.84 20.66
N LEU A 331 0.30 -8.62 20.24
CA LEU A 331 0.15 -8.25 18.83
C LEU A 331 1.33 -7.37 18.41
N TRP A 332 1.98 -7.76 17.32
CA TRP A 332 2.90 -6.94 16.55
C TRP A 332 2.17 -6.38 15.33
N THR A 333 2.33 -5.08 15.07
CA THR A 333 1.82 -4.39 13.90
C THR A 333 2.99 -3.73 13.17
N ILE A 334 3.13 -3.99 11.88
CA ILE A 334 4.21 -3.48 11.04
C ILE A 334 3.60 -2.60 9.95
N ALA A 335 4.04 -1.35 9.85
CA ALA A 335 3.55 -0.41 8.85
C ALA A 335 4.70 0.30 8.13
N GLN A 336 4.55 0.46 6.82
CA GLN A 336 5.47 1.23 5.99
C GLN A 336 4.92 2.63 5.70
N SER A 337 5.82 3.56 5.43
CA SER A 337 5.58 4.93 4.99
C SER A 337 4.54 5.71 5.82
N GLY A 338 4.28 5.28 7.05
CA GLY A 338 3.26 5.83 7.93
C GLY A 338 3.77 5.89 9.35
N ASN A 339 3.64 7.06 9.95
CA ASN A 339 3.95 7.29 11.34
C ASN A 339 3.22 8.55 11.80
N TRP A 340 2.03 8.33 12.35
CA TRP A 340 1.10 9.37 12.72
C TRP A 340 0.32 8.97 13.96
N ASN A 341 0.39 9.82 14.98
CA ASN A 341 -0.11 9.51 16.33
C ASN A 341 -1.61 9.23 16.39
N ASP A 342 -2.38 9.68 15.38
CA ASP A 342 -3.82 9.44 15.34
C ASP A 342 -4.19 8.11 14.68
N ASN A 343 -3.27 7.44 13.97
CA ASN A 343 -3.51 6.08 13.47
C ASN A 343 -3.93 5.18 14.63
N ALA A 344 -4.83 4.24 14.35
CA ALA A 344 -5.49 3.49 15.42
C ALA A 344 -5.66 2.01 15.11
N LEU A 345 -5.51 1.18 16.13
CA LEU A 345 -5.94 -0.21 16.11
C LEU A 345 -7.38 -0.30 16.56
N LEU A 346 -8.17 -1.08 15.84
CA LEU A 346 -9.53 -1.45 16.22
C LEU A 346 -9.53 -2.93 16.56
N ILE A 347 -9.75 -3.26 17.83
CA ILE A 347 -9.80 -4.65 18.30
C ILE A 347 -11.19 -4.89 18.87
N ASN A 348 -11.97 -5.70 18.17
CA ASN A 348 -13.39 -5.88 18.46
C ASN A 348 -14.09 -4.50 18.59
N ASP A 349 -14.68 -4.21 19.74
CA ASP A 349 -15.40 -2.94 20.00
C ASP A 349 -14.52 -1.85 20.63
N GLN A 350 -13.19 -2.05 20.66
CA GLN A 350 -12.23 -1.14 21.28
C GLN A 350 -11.35 -0.45 20.24
N LYS A 351 -11.00 0.82 20.50
CA LYS A 351 -10.13 1.63 19.65
C LYS A 351 -8.92 2.13 20.43
N PHE A 352 -7.74 1.97 19.83
CA PHE A 352 -6.46 2.34 20.43
C PHE A 352 -5.68 3.25 19.48
N PRO A 353 -5.61 4.58 19.75
CA PRO A 353 -4.75 5.49 19.00
C PRO A 353 -3.27 5.29 19.37
N GLY A 354 -2.38 6.07 18.75
CA GLY A 354 -0.95 6.06 19.07
C GLY A 354 -0.30 4.72 18.72
N ILE A 355 -0.61 4.21 17.53
CA ILE A 355 0.09 3.07 16.96
C ILE A 355 1.05 3.62 15.93
N THR A 356 2.22 2.99 15.76
CA THR A 356 3.22 3.41 14.78
C THR A 356 3.47 4.92 14.90
N ASP A 357 3.88 5.36 16.10
CA ASP A 357 4.07 6.75 16.52
C ASP A 357 5.55 7.09 16.83
N GLY A 358 6.48 6.37 16.20
CA GLY A 358 7.92 6.47 16.45
C GLY A 358 8.49 7.90 16.35
N GLU A 359 9.28 8.29 17.36
CA GLU A 359 10.06 9.52 17.38
C GLU A 359 11.58 9.24 17.47
N PRO A 360 12.42 9.74 16.54
CA PRO A 360 12.07 10.50 15.33
C PRO A 360 11.33 9.65 14.30
N TYR A 361 10.68 10.30 13.33
CA TYR A 361 9.87 9.63 12.31
C TYR A 361 10.63 8.49 11.60
N PRO A 362 10.12 7.24 11.64
CA PRO A 362 10.61 6.14 10.82
C PRO A 362 9.68 5.87 9.63
N ASP A 363 10.25 5.59 8.45
CA ASP A 363 9.49 5.13 7.27
C ASP A 363 9.06 3.65 7.39
N LEU A 364 9.62 2.89 8.33
CA LEU A 364 9.15 1.56 8.71
C LEU A 364 9.01 1.51 10.22
N ASP A 365 7.78 1.40 10.71
CA ASP A 365 7.49 1.37 12.14
C ASP A 365 6.94 0.01 12.57
N THR A 366 7.13 -0.29 13.85
CA THR A 366 6.65 -1.52 14.48
C THR A 366 6.08 -1.22 15.85
N ASP A 367 4.80 -1.53 16.03
CA ASP A 367 4.11 -1.44 17.31
C ASP A 367 3.96 -2.85 17.90
N MET A 368 4.27 -3.01 19.19
CA MET A 368 4.06 -4.26 19.93
C MET A 368 3.27 -3.97 21.19
N ARG A 369 2.16 -4.67 21.39
CA ARG A 369 1.29 -4.45 22.56
C ARG A 369 0.64 -5.72 23.09
N ASP A 370 0.35 -5.69 24.38
CA ASP A 370 -0.52 -6.66 25.04
C ASP A 370 -1.98 -6.32 24.71
N ILE A 371 -2.69 -7.30 24.16
CA ILE A 371 -4.12 -7.19 23.81
C ILE A 371 -5.02 -8.18 24.55
N THR A 372 -4.49 -8.85 25.58
CA THR A 372 -5.14 -9.97 26.28
C THR A 372 -6.57 -9.64 26.72
N SER A 373 -6.74 -8.47 27.35
CA SER A 373 -8.01 -8.04 27.93
C SER A 373 -9.07 -7.61 26.89
N TYR A 374 -8.71 -7.59 25.59
CA TYR A 374 -9.58 -7.11 24.51
C TYR A 374 -10.05 -8.22 23.57
N LEU A 375 -9.61 -9.45 23.82
CA LEU A 375 -10.02 -10.64 23.07
C LEU A 375 -11.24 -11.30 23.71
N LYS A 376 -11.98 -12.04 22.89
CA LYS A 376 -13.16 -12.84 23.29
C LYS A 376 -13.04 -14.27 22.75
N SER A 377 -13.77 -15.20 23.35
CA SER A 377 -13.96 -16.54 22.75
C SER A 377 -14.69 -16.42 21.43
N GLY A 378 -14.34 -17.27 20.47
CA GLY A 378 -14.84 -17.22 19.10
C GLY A 378 -14.04 -16.27 18.22
N GLU A 379 -14.67 -15.79 17.14
CA GLU A 379 -14.04 -14.91 16.16
C GLU A 379 -13.77 -13.51 16.75
N ASN A 380 -12.55 -13.02 16.56
CA ASN A 380 -12.13 -11.66 16.90
C ASN A 380 -11.86 -10.88 15.60
N SER A 381 -11.98 -9.55 15.67
CA SER A 381 -11.62 -8.65 14.59
C SER A 381 -10.48 -7.74 15.02
N ILE A 382 -9.39 -7.70 14.26
CA ILE A 382 -8.23 -6.84 14.48
C ILE A 382 -7.96 -6.06 13.20
N LEU A 383 -8.15 -4.74 13.27
CA LEU A 383 -8.08 -3.83 12.12
C LEU A 383 -7.09 -2.69 12.40
N PHE A 384 -6.50 -2.15 11.33
CA PHE A 384 -5.73 -0.92 11.34
C PHE A 384 -6.55 0.18 10.68
N GLN A 385 -6.62 1.36 11.28
CA GLN A 385 -7.29 2.53 10.73
C GLN A 385 -6.30 3.67 10.51
N ALA A 386 -6.20 4.16 9.27
CA ALA A 386 -5.43 5.37 8.95
C ALA A 386 -6.24 6.62 9.29
N ILE A 387 -5.68 7.56 10.05
CA ILE A 387 -6.39 8.79 10.46
C ILE A 387 -5.61 10.03 10.08
N GLY A 388 -6.02 10.69 8.99
CA GLY A 388 -5.34 11.88 8.48
C GLY A 388 -3.99 11.56 7.85
N ASP A 389 -3.72 10.29 7.56
CA ASP A 389 -2.39 9.79 7.21
C ASP A 389 -2.38 8.99 5.90
N TYR A 390 -1.18 8.83 5.36
CA TYR A 390 -0.83 7.84 4.35
C TYR A 390 0.02 6.76 5.02
N VAL A 391 -0.37 5.50 4.91
CA VAL A 391 0.30 4.39 5.61
C VAL A 391 0.04 3.08 4.90
N VAL A 392 1.00 2.16 4.99
CA VAL A 392 0.91 0.83 4.38
C VAL A 392 1.05 -0.25 5.46
N PRO A 393 -0.03 -0.66 6.15
CA PRO A 393 -0.01 -1.85 6.99
C PRO A 393 0.50 -3.05 6.18
N SER A 394 1.52 -3.72 6.69
CA SER A 394 2.31 -4.68 5.91
C SER A 394 2.60 -5.99 6.63
N GLY A 395 2.34 -6.06 7.93
CA GLY A 395 2.43 -7.29 8.68
C GLY A 395 1.72 -7.18 10.02
N ALA A 396 1.17 -8.30 10.47
CA ALA A 396 0.61 -8.41 11.80
C ALA A 396 0.87 -9.80 12.39
N PHE A 397 1.52 -9.84 13.55
CA PHE A 397 1.86 -11.10 14.21
C PHE A 397 1.15 -11.18 15.55
N LEU A 398 0.24 -12.14 15.70
CA LEU A 398 -0.45 -12.40 16.95
C LEU A 398 0.19 -13.61 17.62
N VAL A 399 0.56 -13.48 18.89
CA VAL A 399 1.08 -14.56 19.73
C VAL A 399 0.22 -14.70 20.96
N ILE A 400 -0.38 -15.87 21.14
CA ILE A 400 -1.22 -16.25 22.28
C ILE A 400 -0.43 -17.23 23.14
N GLU A 401 -0.23 -16.91 24.42
CA GLU A 401 0.19 -17.90 25.42
C GLU A 401 -1.04 -18.62 25.95
N LYS A 402 -1.09 -19.93 25.73
CA LYS A 402 -2.23 -20.75 26.13
C LYS A 402 -2.33 -20.89 27.66
N ASP A 403 -3.54 -21.08 28.15
CA ASP A 403 -3.78 -21.45 29.55
C ASP A 403 -3.97 -22.98 29.67
N PRO A 404 -3.03 -23.71 30.29
CA PRO A 404 -3.14 -25.16 30.46
C PRO A 404 -4.41 -25.58 31.20
N GLN A 405 -4.93 -24.74 32.10
CA GLN A 405 -6.15 -25.06 32.84
C GLN A 405 -7.41 -25.00 31.95
N ALA A 406 -7.37 -24.19 30.89
CA ALA A 406 -8.46 -24.09 29.92
C ALA A 406 -8.51 -25.32 29.01
N GLU A 407 -7.34 -25.84 28.59
CA GLU A 407 -7.26 -27.05 27.74
C GLU A 407 -7.71 -28.30 28.50
N GLU A 408 -7.32 -28.46 29.77
CA GLU A 408 -7.77 -29.59 30.61
C GLU A 408 -9.29 -29.56 30.85
N ALA A 409 -9.88 -28.38 31.06
CA ALA A 409 -11.32 -28.23 31.24
C ALA A 409 -12.11 -28.52 29.94
N ALA A 410 -11.59 -28.11 28.79
CA ALA A 410 -12.19 -28.41 27.48
C ALA A 410 -12.18 -29.92 27.20
N GLN A 411 -11.05 -30.59 27.39
CA GLN A 411 -10.91 -32.04 27.20
C GLN A 411 -11.82 -32.85 28.15
N ALA A 412 -11.91 -32.45 29.42
CA ALA A 412 -12.81 -33.09 30.38
C ALA A 412 -14.29 -32.93 30.03
N SER A 413 -14.68 -31.80 29.42
CA SER A 413 -16.06 -31.56 28.99
C SER A 413 -16.45 -32.41 27.77
N GLU A 414 -15.53 -32.57 26.80
CA GLU A 414 -15.72 -33.43 25.64
C GLU A 414 -15.81 -34.92 26.04
N GLU A 415 -14.94 -35.40 26.93
CA GLU A 415 -15.00 -36.77 27.45
C GLU A 415 -16.29 -37.06 28.24
N SER A 416 -16.86 -36.06 28.91
CA SER A 416 -18.14 -36.23 29.62
C SER A 416 -19.33 -36.34 28.65
N SER A 417 -19.26 -35.66 27.50
CA SER A 417 -20.30 -35.69 26.47
C SER A 417 -20.29 -36.97 25.62
N GLY A 418 -19.12 -37.62 25.51
CA GLY A 418 -18.96 -38.91 24.81
C GLY A 418 -19.41 -40.13 25.60
N LYS A 419 -19.79 -39.98 26.88
CA LYS A 419 -20.08 -41.10 27.80
C LYS A 419 -21.56 -41.29 28.12
N SER A 420 -22.46 -40.49 27.54
CA SER A 420 -23.91 -40.56 27.81
C SER A 420 -24.73 -41.42 26.83
N ASP A 421 -24.13 -41.99 25.78
CA ASP A 421 -24.86 -42.72 24.72
C ASP A 421 -24.65 -44.24 24.70
N GLU A 422 -24.31 -44.86 25.84
CA GLU A 422 -24.29 -46.32 25.92
C GLU A 422 -24.67 -46.85 27.30
N THR A 423 -25.97 -46.77 27.65
CA THR A 423 -26.70 -47.82 28.38
C THR A 423 -28.15 -47.40 28.61
N GLY A 424 -29.08 -48.10 27.94
CA GLY A 424 -30.52 -47.91 28.13
C GLY A 424 -31.30 -49.10 27.61
N GLU A 425 -31.14 -50.26 28.24
CA GLU A 425 -32.04 -51.40 28.04
C GLU A 425 -33.46 -51.04 28.53
N THR A 426 -34.41 -51.48 27.72
CA THR A 426 -35.87 -51.48 27.88
C THR A 426 -36.38 -51.97 29.23
N GLN A 427 -37.36 -51.25 29.80
CA GLN A 427 -38.51 -51.88 30.46
C GLN A 427 -39.77 -51.00 30.38
N GLU A 428 -40.82 -51.58 29.82
CA GLU A 428 -42.19 -51.07 29.85
C GLU A 428 -42.74 -51.02 31.28
N THR A 429 -43.53 -50.01 31.61
CA THR A 429 -44.89 -50.20 32.14
C THR A 429 -45.69 -48.89 32.19
N SER A 430 -47.00 -49.09 32.05
CA SER A 430 -48.08 -48.13 31.81
C SER A 430 -48.46 -47.22 32.99
N GLY A 431 -48.94 -46.01 32.68
CA GLY A 431 -49.83 -45.25 33.56
C GLY A 431 -50.14 -43.83 33.07
N ASN A 432 -51.36 -43.62 32.54
CA ASN A 432 -52.08 -42.34 32.40
C ASN A 432 -52.04 -41.54 33.73
N GLU A 433 -52.12 -40.21 33.83
CA GLU A 433 -52.97 -39.25 33.09
C GLU A 433 -52.52 -37.79 33.34
N ALA A 434 -52.86 -36.93 32.37
CA ALA A 434 -52.70 -35.49 32.17
C ALA A 434 -52.62 -34.49 33.36
N SER A 435 -51.81 -33.43 33.19
CA SER A 435 -52.37 -32.08 32.89
C SER A 435 -51.34 -31.01 32.43
N LYS A 436 -51.64 -30.46 31.24
CA LYS A 436 -51.43 -29.08 30.73
C LYS A 436 -50.02 -28.47 30.65
N ALA A 437 -49.52 -28.46 29.41
CA ALA A 437 -48.63 -27.45 28.79
C ALA A 437 -49.40 -26.11 28.53
N PRO A 438 -48.85 -25.01 27.94
CA PRO A 438 -47.77 -24.90 26.92
C PRO A 438 -46.64 -23.91 27.31
N GLY A 439 -45.49 -23.82 26.64
CA GLY A 439 -45.00 -24.40 25.39
C GLY A 439 -44.04 -23.40 24.72
N PHE A 440 -43.06 -23.95 23.98
CA PHE A 440 -42.39 -23.46 22.76
C PHE A 440 -40.87 -23.70 22.80
N GLY A 441 -40.48 -24.83 22.22
CA GLY A 441 -39.14 -25.09 21.69
C GLY A 441 -39.15 -24.93 20.16
N PHE A 442 -37.95 -24.80 19.59
CA PHE A 442 -37.70 -25.05 18.17
C PHE A 442 -36.34 -25.76 18.06
N ASP A 443 -36.39 -27.00 17.59
CA ASP A 443 -35.25 -27.80 17.15
C ASP A 443 -34.79 -27.35 15.75
N TYR A 444 -33.48 -27.40 15.51
CA TYR A 444 -32.91 -27.43 14.16
C TYR A 444 -32.31 -28.81 13.90
N ALA A 445 -32.81 -29.47 12.85
CA ALA A 445 -32.25 -30.69 12.29
C ALA A 445 -31.17 -30.35 11.24
N LEU A 446 -30.02 -31.02 11.36
CA LEU A 446 -28.89 -30.95 10.43
C LEU A 446 -29.01 -32.09 9.41
N ALA A 447 -29.08 -31.77 8.12
CA ALA A 447 -29.11 -32.76 7.03
C ALA A 447 -27.73 -32.84 6.35
N PHE A 448 -27.10 -34.02 6.43
CA PHE A 448 -25.96 -34.40 5.60
C PHE A 448 -26.46 -34.88 4.22
N LEU A 449 -25.83 -34.39 3.14
CA LEU A 449 -25.98 -34.94 1.80
C LEU A 449 -24.64 -35.50 1.34
N THR A 450 -24.56 -36.82 1.25
CA THR A 450 -23.50 -37.57 0.58
C THR A 450 -23.91 -37.94 -0.85
N ALA A 451 -22.90 -38.05 -1.70
CA ALA A 451 -22.97 -38.22 -3.15
C ALA A 451 -23.50 -39.59 -3.62
N GLY A 452 -24.09 -39.60 -4.83
CA GLY A 452 -24.41 -40.82 -5.58
C GLY A 452 -24.42 -40.58 -7.10
N LYS A 453 -23.55 -41.30 -7.81
CA LYS A 453 -23.39 -41.42 -9.28
C LYS A 453 -24.55 -42.21 -9.94
N LEU A 454 -24.56 -42.20 -11.29
CA LEU A 454 -25.31 -43.00 -12.30
C LEU A 454 -26.47 -42.20 -12.94
N VAL A 455 -26.73 -42.12 -14.26
CA VAL A 455 -26.32 -42.89 -15.45
C VAL A 455 -26.60 -42.04 -16.70
N ALA A 456 -25.80 -42.25 -17.75
CA ALA A 456 -26.03 -41.71 -19.09
C ALA A 456 -27.22 -42.40 -19.79
N GLY A 457 -28.14 -41.61 -20.36
CA GLY A 457 -29.27 -42.09 -21.16
C GLY A 457 -29.47 -41.19 -22.38
N HIS A 458 -29.10 -41.72 -23.53
CA HIS A 458 -29.14 -41.11 -24.86
C HIS A 458 -30.56 -41.25 -25.46
N ARG A 459 -31.17 -40.19 -26.02
CA ARG A 459 -31.86 -40.20 -27.35
C ARG A 459 -32.64 -38.90 -27.72
N GLN A 460 -32.23 -38.41 -28.90
CA GLN A 460 -33.02 -37.90 -30.05
C GLN A 460 -33.91 -36.63 -29.98
N LYS A 461 -33.41 -35.61 -30.72
CA LYS A 461 -34.04 -34.81 -31.80
C LYS A 461 -35.57 -34.82 -31.96
N LYS A 462 -36.14 -33.60 -32.03
CA LYS A 462 -36.93 -33.07 -33.17
C LYS A 462 -37.23 -31.58 -32.93
N GLY A 463 -37.22 -30.79 -34.01
CA GLY A 463 -37.44 -29.34 -34.02
C GLY A 463 -36.37 -28.60 -34.80
#